data_AF-A0A0P0W3R2-F1
#
_entry.id   AF-A0A0P0W3R2-F1
#
_cell.length_a   1.000
_cell.length_b   1.000
_cell.length_c   1.000
_cell.angle_alpha   90.00
_cell.angle_beta   90.00
_cell.angle_gamma   90.00
#
_symmetry.space_group_name_H-M   'P 1'
#
loop_
_entity.id
_entity.type
_entity.pdbx_description
1 polymer ?
#
loop_
_entity_poly.entity_id
_entity_poly.type
_entity_poly.pdbx_seq_one_letter_code
_entity_poly.pdbx_strand_id
1 'polypeptide(L)'
;MNGKDYEKVLICSIAACQGKFYFNARFHNISVLEFTPEPTFSSIAITDPMDFVGAACIFLVESESELYMVCQLLEYDFKTVYDVTVYKMDFSKHQWCIAEDIGGRTFLIAPCYFGASRSADECGLEKDCVYAIFARDKYFEVSKVEDGETDEYDLIEAPNSERGMWILPITG
;
A
#
# COMPACT_ATOMS: atom_id res chain seq x y z
N MET A 1 18.56 6.19 35.99
CA MET A 1 18.03 6.12 34.61
C MET A 1 17.85 7.54 34.14
N ASN A 2 18.54 7.98 33.08
CA ASN A 2 18.33 9.32 32.53
C ASN A 2 16.95 9.34 31.85
N GLY A 3 15.93 9.77 32.61
CA GLY A 3 14.52 9.74 32.23
C GLY A 3 14.19 10.79 31.17
N LYS A 4 14.51 10.51 29.92
CA LYS A 4 13.74 11.06 28.82
C LYS A 4 12.50 10.17 28.65
N ASP A 5 11.33 10.75 28.78
CA ASP A 5 10.09 10.10 28.38
C ASP A 5 10.16 9.91 26.86
N TYR A 6 10.13 8.65 26.41
CA TYR A 6 10.16 8.29 25.00
C TYR A 6 8.79 7.76 24.59
N GLU A 7 8.16 8.40 23.60
CA GLU A 7 7.02 7.83 22.91
C GLU A 7 7.51 6.74 21.94
N LYS A 8 6.81 5.60 21.91
CA LYS A 8 7.16 4.45 21.06
C LYS A 8 5.92 4.01 20.31
N VAL A 9 5.99 4.03 18.99
CA VAL A 9 4.91 3.61 18.10
C VAL A 9 5.46 2.54 17.15
N LEU A 10 4.78 1.39 17.07
CA LEU A 10 5.08 0.39 16.05
C LEU A 10 4.59 0.91 14.70
N ILE A 11 5.42 0.81 13.67
CA ILE A 11 5.13 1.30 12.33
C ILE A 11 4.90 0.10 11.42
N CYS A 12 3.72 0.02 10.82
CA CYS A 12 3.36 -0.89 9.74
C CYS A 12 2.83 -0.05 8.59
N SER A 13 3.32 -0.29 7.37
CA SER A 13 2.95 0.47 6.17
C SER A 13 3.30 1.96 6.30
N ILE A 14 4.27 2.44 5.54
CA ILE A 14 4.73 3.82 5.66
C ILE A 14 5.01 4.41 4.27
N ALA A 15 4.54 5.63 4.07
CA ALA A 15 4.84 6.42 2.88
C ALA A 15 5.30 7.81 3.30
N ALA A 16 6.30 8.33 2.59
CA ALA A 16 6.74 9.71 2.72
C ALA A 16 6.02 10.53 1.65
N CYS A 17 5.17 11.47 2.05
CA CYS A 17 4.37 12.27 1.12
C CYS A 17 4.34 13.72 1.64
N GLN A 18 4.47 14.70 0.74
CA GLN A 18 4.36 16.14 1.07
C GLN A 18 5.22 16.57 2.28
N GLY A 19 6.43 16.00 2.43
CA GLY A 19 7.36 16.33 3.50
C GLY A 19 7.05 15.71 4.87
N LYS A 20 6.06 14.81 4.95
CA LYS A 20 5.67 14.09 6.18
C LYS A 20 5.75 12.58 5.97
N PHE A 21 5.84 11.84 7.08
CA PHE A 21 5.65 10.40 7.06
C PHE A 21 4.24 10.06 7.49
N TYR A 22 3.57 9.25 6.70
CA TYR A 22 2.25 8.72 6.98
C TYR A 22 2.35 7.22 7.18
N PHE A 23 1.73 6.70 8.23
CA PHE A 23 1.85 5.28 8.57
C PHE A 23 0.66 4.76 9.35
N ASN A 24 0.58 3.43 9.52
CA ASN A 24 -0.51 2.75 10.22
C ASN A 24 -1.90 3.21 9.76
N ALA A 25 -2.07 3.41 8.45
CA ALA A 25 -3.33 3.88 7.92
C ALA A 25 -4.44 2.85 8.18
N ARG A 26 -5.58 3.35 8.60
CA ARG A 26 -6.83 2.61 8.85
C ARG A 26 -7.99 3.42 8.28
N PHE A 27 -9.15 2.78 8.21
CA PHE A 27 -10.37 3.44 7.74
C PHE A 27 -10.80 4.64 8.60
N HIS A 28 -10.43 4.67 9.89
CA HIS A 28 -10.81 5.75 10.83
C HIS A 28 -9.71 6.78 11.09
N ASN A 29 -8.45 6.45 10.86
CA ASN A 29 -7.35 7.38 11.09
C ASN A 29 -6.08 6.99 10.32
N ILE A 30 -5.17 7.95 10.19
CA ILE A 30 -3.79 7.71 9.77
C ILE A 30 -2.83 8.40 10.73
N SER A 31 -1.72 7.73 11.07
CA SER A 31 -0.67 8.32 11.90
C SER A 31 0.28 9.16 11.05
N VAL A 32 0.77 10.24 11.62
CA VAL A 32 1.69 11.19 10.97
C VAL A 32 2.92 11.35 11.84
N LEU A 33 4.09 11.39 11.22
CA LEU A 33 5.36 11.77 11.83
C LEU A 33 5.94 12.95 11.06
N GLU A 34 6.13 14.06 11.76
CA GLU A 34 6.72 15.30 11.25
C GLU A 34 8.03 15.57 12.00
N PHE A 35 9.04 16.14 11.32
CA PHE A 35 10.36 16.41 11.92
C PHE A 35 10.59 17.90 12.23
N THR A 36 9.64 18.77 11.90
CA THR A 36 9.80 20.23 12.00
C THR A 36 8.64 20.83 12.80
N PRO A 37 8.90 21.58 13.89
CA PRO A 37 10.23 21.95 14.41
C PRO A 37 10.97 20.80 15.11
N GLU A 38 10.25 19.85 15.70
CA GLU A 38 10.80 18.68 16.41
C GLU A 38 10.02 17.42 16.01
N PRO A 39 10.64 16.22 16.05
CA PRO A 39 9.97 14.96 15.77
C PRO A 39 8.70 14.79 16.62
N THR A 40 7.54 14.79 15.97
CA THR A 40 6.24 14.74 16.63
C THR A 40 5.35 13.71 15.97
N PHE A 41 4.77 12.82 16.78
CA PHE A 41 3.68 11.95 16.34
C PHE A 41 2.36 12.70 16.44
N SER A 42 1.53 12.56 15.42
CA SER A 42 0.15 13.02 15.42
C SER A 42 -0.73 12.04 14.64
N SER A 43 -2.01 12.33 14.54
CA SER A 43 -2.93 11.55 13.73
C SER A 43 -3.95 12.45 13.04
N ILE A 44 -4.38 12.02 11.87
CA ILE A 44 -5.51 12.61 11.15
C ILE A 44 -6.68 11.65 11.34
N ALA A 45 -7.79 12.17 11.89
CA ALA A 45 -9.05 11.45 11.93
C ALA A 45 -9.70 11.50 10.56
N ILE A 46 -10.16 10.34 10.06
CA ILE A 46 -10.90 10.26 8.80
C ILE A 46 -12.35 10.66 9.08
N THR A 47 -12.87 11.63 8.33
CA THR A 47 -14.19 12.24 8.61
C THR A 47 -15.36 11.38 8.16
N ASP A 48 -15.15 10.54 7.16
CA ASP A 48 -16.12 9.57 6.65
C ASP A 48 -15.46 8.19 6.54
N PRO A 49 -15.33 7.48 7.67
CA PRO A 49 -14.65 6.20 7.70
C PRO A 49 -15.47 5.14 6.97
N MET A 50 -14.80 4.31 6.17
CA MET A 50 -15.44 3.13 5.61
C MET A 50 -15.88 2.17 6.71
N ASP A 51 -17.10 1.67 6.55
CA ASP A 51 -17.61 0.56 7.34
C ASP A 51 -17.38 -0.73 6.55
N PHE A 52 -16.51 -1.59 7.05
CA PHE A 52 -16.24 -2.90 6.45
C PHE A 52 -16.25 -3.98 7.53
N VAL A 53 -16.74 -5.16 7.16
CA VAL A 53 -16.77 -6.33 8.03
C VAL A 53 -15.81 -7.36 7.46
N GLY A 54 -14.69 -7.61 8.14
CA GLY A 54 -13.74 -8.63 7.71
C GLY A 54 -12.31 -8.31 8.10
N ALA A 55 -11.37 -8.79 7.29
CA ALA A 55 -9.95 -8.50 7.40
C ALA A 55 -9.44 -7.83 6.13
N ALA A 56 -8.47 -6.92 6.30
CA ALA A 56 -7.87 -6.19 5.19
C ALA A 56 -6.36 -6.05 5.40
N CYS A 57 -5.61 -6.16 4.30
CA CYS A 57 -4.21 -5.76 4.23
C CYS A 57 -4.12 -4.35 3.62
N ILE A 58 -3.42 -3.45 4.32
CA ILE A 58 -3.34 -2.05 3.95
C ILE A 58 -1.91 -1.66 3.58
N PHE A 59 -1.74 -1.10 2.38
CA PHE A 59 -0.46 -0.62 1.86
C PHE A 59 -0.57 0.86 1.53
N LEU A 60 0.38 1.65 2.03
CA LEU A 60 0.51 3.04 1.65
C LEU A 60 1.48 3.16 0.49
N VAL A 61 1.07 3.92 -0.52
CA VAL A 61 1.89 4.21 -1.68
C VAL A 61 1.90 5.72 -1.87
N GLU A 62 3.08 6.30 -1.91
CA GLU A 62 3.23 7.66 -2.43
C GLU A 62 3.43 7.59 -3.94
N SER A 63 2.78 8.50 -4.66
CA SER A 63 2.89 8.62 -6.10
C SER A 63 2.66 10.07 -6.51
N GLU A 64 3.68 10.70 -7.09
CA GLU A 64 3.61 12.07 -7.63
C GLU A 64 3.09 13.10 -6.61
N SER A 65 3.59 13.04 -5.37
CA SER A 65 3.18 13.88 -4.24
C SER A 65 1.77 13.65 -3.71
N GLU A 66 1.12 12.57 -4.14
CA GLU A 66 -0.18 12.14 -3.64
C GLU A 66 -0.04 10.86 -2.82
N LEU A 67 -0.90 10.72 -1.80
CA LEU A 67 -0.90 9.57 -0.90
C LEU A 67 -2.06 8.66 -1.26
N TYR A 68 -1.75 7.40 -1.50
CA TYR A 68 -2.71 6.35 -1.79
C TYR A 68 -2.69 5.27 -0.72
N MET A 69 -3.85 4.64 -0.53
CA MET A 69 -4.05 3.44 0.25
C MET A 69 -4.53 2.33 -0.68
N VAL A 70 -3.75 1.27 -0.82
CA VAL A 70 -4.23 0.02 -1.42
C VAL A 70 -4.80 -0.85 -0.31
N CYS A 71 -6.04 -1.27 -0.47
CA CYS A 71 -6.75 -2.13 0.46
C CYS A 71 -7.06 -3.47 -0.23
N GLN A 72 -6.41 -4.53 0.25
CA GLN A 72 -6.77 -5.90 -0.13
C GLN A 72 -7.73 -6.47 0.90
N LEU A 73 -8.97 -6.75 0.52
CA LEU A 73 -9.94 -7.41 1.38
C LEU A 73 -9.74 -8.93 1.33
N LEU A 74 -9.73 -9.54 2.51
CA LEU A 74 -9.45 -10.95 2.68
C LEU A 74 -10.72 -11.73 2.98
N GLU A 75 -10.83 -12.92 2.42
CA GLU A 75 -11.82 -13.90 2.87
C GLU A 75 -11.51 -14.37 4.31
N TYR A 76 -12.44 -15.15 4.87
CA TYR A 76 -12.34 -15.68 6.23
C TYR A 76 -11.12 -16.60 6.46
N ASP A 77 -10.53 -17.13 5.38
CA ASP A 77 -9.31 -17.93 5.46
C ASP A 77 -8.03 -17.09 5.69
N PHE A 78 -8.14 -15.75 5.63
CA PHE A 78 -7.05 -14.77 5.73
C PHE A 78 -5.93 -14.98 4.71
N LYS A 79 -6.22 -15.65 3.60
CA LYS A 79 -5.26 -15.96 2.54
C LYS A 79 -5.76 -15.50 1.18
N THR A 80 -7.04 -15.71 0.91
CA THR A 80 -7.65 -15.37 -0.37
C THR A 80 -8.02 -13.89 -0.37
N VAL A 81 -7.44 -13.13 -1.30
CA VAL A 81 -7.88 -11.77 -1.59
C VAL A 81 -9.09 -11.88 -2.52
N TYR A 82 -10.21 -11.29 -2.14
CA TYR A 82 -11.41 -11.29 -2.98
C TYR A 82 -11.68 -9.94 -3.64
N ASP A 83 -11.04 -8.86 -3.16
CA ASP A 83 -11.20 -7.52 -3.69
C ASP A 83 -9.95 -6.68 -3.40
N VAL A 84 -9.60 -5.81 -4.35
CA VAL A 84 -8.50 -4.86 -4.24
C VAL A 84 -9.03 -3.49 -4.63
N THR A 85 -9.12 -2.59 -3.65
CA THR A 85 -9.54 -1.21 -3.88
C THR A 85 -8.41 -0.24 -3.60
N VAL A 86 -8.25 0.76 -4.47
CA VAL A 86 -7.30 1.85 -4.26
C VAL A 86 -8.05 3.10 -3.84
N TYR A 87 -7.57 3.74 -2.78
CA TYR A 87 -8.06 5.02 -2.30
C TYR A 87 -6.98 6.07 -2.41
N LYS A 88 -7.37 7.30 -2.71
CA LYS A 88 -6.56 8.50 -2.65
C LYS A 88 -6.94 9.33 -1.44
N MET A 89 -5.94 9.84 -0.72
CA MET A 89 -6.18 10.73 0.43
C MET A 89 -6.56 12.14 -0.06
N ASP A 90 -7.77 12.59 0.28
CA ASP A 90 -8.14 14.00 0.21
C ASP A 90 -7.75 14.68 1.53
N PHE A 91 -6.58 15.32 1.55
CA PHE A 91 -6.10 16.05 2.72
C PHE A 91 -6.94 17.28 3.08
N SER A 92 -7.73 17.83 2.15
CA SER A 92 -8.60 18.97 2.46
C SER A 92 -9.84 18.56 3.25
N LYS A 93 -10.36 17.35 3.00
CA LYS A 93 -11.52 16.79 3.68
C LYS A 93 -11.18 15.78 4.78
N HIS A 94 -9.92 15.35 4.84
CA HIS A 94 -9.46 14.21 5.64
C HIS A 94 -10.28 12.95 5.34
N GLN A 95 -10.34 12.56 4.07
CA GLN A 95 -11.13 11.42 3.59
C GLN A 95 -10.33 10.55 2.64
N TRP A 96 -10.63 9.24 2.66
CA TRP A 96 -10.20 8.31 1.62
C TRP A 96 -11.25 8.30 0.51
N CYS A 97 -10.86 8.72 -0.69
CA CYS A 97 -11.72 8.68 -1.87
C CYS A 97 -11.31 7.51 -2.76
N ILE A 98 -12.25 6.73 -3.27
CA ILE A 98 -11.94 5.68 -4.26
C ILE A 98 -11.22 6.33 -5.44
N ALA A 99 -10.10 5.75 -5.86
CA ALA A 99 -9.37 6.16 -7.03
C ALA A 99 -9.91 5.39 -8.25
N GLU A 100 -10.35 6.10 -9.28
CA GLU A 100 -10.75 5.49 -10.56
C GLU A 100 -9.53 5.13 -11.42
N ASP A 101 -8.44 5.87 -11.24
CA ASP A 101 -7.14 5.65 -11.87
C ASP A 101 -6.00 6.11 -10.94
N ILE A 102 -4.76 5.76 -11.29
CA ILE A 102 -3.54 6.17 -10.57
C ILE A 102 -2.58 6.91 -11.51
N GLY A 103 -3.12 7.60 -12.52
CA GLY A 103 -2.40 8.44 -13.46
C GLY A 103 -1.56 7.67 -14.48
N GLY A 104 -2.01 6.49 -14.92
CA GLY A 104 -1.27 5.64 -15.85
C GLY A 104 -0.02 5.02 -15.23
N ARG A 105 0.06 5.01 -13.91
CA ARG A 105 1.14 4.41 -13.14
C ARG A 105 0.75 3.01 -12.72
N THR A 106 1.69 2.32 -12.10
CA THR A 106 1.44 1.04 -11.48
C THR A 106 1.96 1.05 -10.06
N PHE A 107 1.21 0.41 -9.17
CA PHE A 107 1.60 0.20 -7.80
C PHE A 107 2.10 -1.22 -7.61
N LEU A 108 3.24 -1.34 -6.93
CA LEU A 108 3.85 -2.61 -6.56
C LEU A 108 3.68 -2.75 -5.05
N ILE A 109 3.00 -3.82 -4.62
CA ILE A 109 2.82 -4.14 -3.21
C ILE A 109 3.35 -5.53 -2.88
N ALA A 110 3.85 -5.69 -1.66
CA ALA A 110 4.38 -6.97 -1.19
C ALA A 110 4.23 -7.14 0.32
N PRO A 111 4.24 -8.40 0.82
CA PRO A 111 4.20 -8.73 2.24
C PRO A 111 5.20 -7.92 3.08
N CYS A 112 4.86 -7.70 4.35
CA CYS A 112 5.55 -6.77 5.25
C CYS A 112 5.38 -5.28 4.87
N TYR A 113 4.24 -4.95 4.25
CA TYR A 113 3.77 -3.57 4.04
C TYR A 113 4.63 -2.74 3.07
N PHE A 114 5.20 -3.37 2.05
CA PHE A 114 5.85 -2.64 0.98
C PHE A 114 4.82 -2.08 0.00
N GLY A 115 4.99 -0.82 -0.36
CA GLY A 115 4.25 -0.14 -1.40
C GLY A 115 5.19 0.78 -2.18
N ALA A 116 5.13 0.72 -3.50
CA ALA A 116 5.92 1.58 -4.38
C ALA A 116 5.11 1.92 -5.63
N SER A 117 5.40 3.09 -6.23
CA SER A 117 4.77 3.55 -7.47
C SER A 117 5.80 3.68 -8.58
N ARG A 118 5.42 3.35 -9.81
CA ARG A 118 6.25 3.53 -11.00
C ARG A 118 5.41 3.91 -12.22
N SER A 119 6.01 4.68 -13.14
CA SER A 119 5.41 4.90 -14.46
C SER A 119 5.30 3.58 -15.20
N ALA A 120 4.08 3.22 -15.64
CA ALA A 120 3.84 1.97 -16.34
C ALA A 120 4.50 1.98 -17.74
N ASP A 121 4.39 3.10 -18.46
CA ASP A 121 4.99 3.29 -19.80
C ASP A 121 6.51 3.11 -19.79
N GLU A 122 7.20 3.60 -18.76
CA GLU A 122 8.66 3.50 -18.66
C GLU A 122 9.14 2.07 -18.38
N CYS A 123 8.27 1.22 -17.83
CA CYS A 123 8.61 -0.14 -17.40
C CYS A 123 7.96 -1.22 -18.25
N GLY A 124 7.12 -0.86 -19.22
CA GLY A 124 6.34 -1.81 -20.01
C GLY A 124 5.34 -2.61 -19.17
N LEU A 125 4.82 -2.00 -18.11
CA LEU A 125 3.79 -2.57 -17.24
C LEU A 125 2.41 -2.08 -17.64
N GLU A 126 1.37 -2.73 -17.13
CA GLU A 126 -0.01 -2.29 -17.36
C GLU A 126 -0.30 -1.01 -16.57
N LYS A 127 -1.04 -0.11 -17.23
CA LYS A 127 -1.45 1.17 -16.64
C LYS A 127 -2.56 0.93 -15.63
N ASP A 128 -2.54 1.73 -14.58
CA ASP A 128 -3.61 1.79 -13.59
C ASP A 128 -3.89 0.42 -12.96
N CYS A 129 -2.80 -0.27 -12.62
CA CYS A 129 -2.81 -1.61 -12.05
C CYS A 129 -2.00 -1.69 -10.76
N VAL A 130 -2.47 -2.53 -9.84
CA VAL A 130 -1.77 -2.95 -8.62
C VAL A 130 -1.20 -4.35 -8.85
N TYR A 131 0.11 -4.48 -8.70
CA TYR A 131 0.82 -5.76 -8.73
C TYR A 131 1.08 -6.21 -7.30
N ALA A 132 0.47 -7.32 -6.88
CA ALA A 132 0.60 -7.88 -5.55
C ALA A 132 1.40 -9.19 -5.57
N ILE A 133 2.51 -9.24 -4.85
CA ILE A 133 3.43 -10.39 -4.88
C ILE A 133 3.15 -11.33 -3.70
N PHE A 134 2.79 -12.59 -3.99
CA PHE A 134 2.62 -13.65 -3.00
C PHE A 134 3.77 -14.66 -3.09
N ALA A 135 4.98 -14.19 -2.76
CA ALA A 135 6.23 -14.95 -2.95
C ALA A 135 6.25 -16.30 -2.23
N ARG A 136 5.51 -16.45 -1.12
CA ARG A 136 5.39 -17.71 -0.38
C ARG A 136 4.64 -18.76 -1.19
N ASP A 137 3.57 -18.34 -1.83
CA ASP A 137 2.64 -19.18 -2.59
C ASP A 137 3.02 -19.23 -4.07
N LYS A 138 4.08 -18.50 -4.46
CA LYS A 138 4.70 -18.47 -5.78
C LYS A 138 3.76 -18.03 -6.89
N TYR A 139 2.98 -16.99 -6.62
CA TYR A 139 2.22 -16.28 -7.63
C TYR A 139 2.25 -14.77 -7.38
N PHE A 140 1.79 -14.01 -8.36
CA PHE A 140 1.45 -12.61 -8.17
C PHE A 140 0.11 -12.30 -8.84
N GLU A 141 -0.58 -11.30 -8.32
CA GLU A 141 -1.85 -10.81 -8.84
C GLU A 141 -1.63 -9.46 -9.52
N VAL A 142 -2.41 -9.20 -10.57
CA VAL A 142 -2.51 -7.88 -11.21
C VAL A 142 -3.96 -7.45 -11.14
N SER A 143 -4.26 -6.45 -10.31
CA SER A 143 -5.60 -5.91 -10.12
C SER A 143 -5.74 -4.55 -10.81
N LYS A 144 -6.74 -4.38 -11.66
CA LYS A 144 -7.07 -3.08 -12.26
C LYS A 144 -7.69 -2.15 -11.23
N VAL A 145 -7.31 -0.88 -11.27
CA VAL A 145 -7.80 0.13 -10.32
C VAL A 145 -9.27 0.48 -10.57
N GLU A 146 -9.71 0.51 -11.83
CA GLU A 146 -11.05 0.96 -12.22
C GLU A 146 -12.18 0.08 -11.62
N ASP A 147 -12.02 -1.24 -11.68
CA ASP A 147 -13.07 -2.21 -11.34
C ASP A 147 -12.62 -3.34 -10.41
N GLY A 148 -11.34 -3.39 -10.03
CA GLY A 148 -10.78 -4.44 -9.19
C GLY A 148 -10.59 -5.78 -9.91
N GLU A 149 -10.79 -5.86 -11.24
CA GLU A 149 -10.57 -7.09 -12.01
C GLU A 149 -9.13 -7.57 -11.79
N THR A 150 -8.98 -8.83 -11.38
CA THR A 150 -7.69 -9.39 -10.94
C THR A 150 -7.32 -10.62 -11.75
N ASP A 151 -6.13 -10.58 -12.34
CA ASP A 151 -5.49 -11.71 -13.02
C ASP A 151 -4.38 -12.31 -12.14
N GLU A 152 -4.30 -13.65 -12.08
CA GLU A 152 -3.29 -14.40 -11.31
C GLU A 152 -2.21 -14.99 -12.23
N TYR A 153 -0.95 -14.87 -11.81
CA TYR A 153 0.22 -15.34 -12.57
C TYR A 153 1.17 -16.16 -11.69
N ASP A 154 1.51 -17.37 -12.14
CA ASP A 154 2.49 -18.23 -11.49
C ASP A 154 3.92 -17.64 -11.57
N LEU A 155 4.60 -17.55 -10.42
CA LEU A 155 6.04 -17.28 -10.31
C LEU A 155 6.82 -18.59 -10.52
N ILE A 156 6.93 -19.00 -11.77
CA ILE A 156 7.69 -20.19 -12.17
C ILE A 156 9.13 -20.08 -11.65
N GLU A 157 9.60 -21.12 -10.96
CA GLU A 157 10.97 -21.25 -10.42
C GLU A 157 11.37 -20.25 -9.32
N ALA A 158 10.43 -19.52 -8.72
CA ALA A 158 10.76 -18.66 -7.59
C ALA A 158 11.25 -19.46 -6.35
N PRO A 159 12.33 -19.01 -5.68
CA PRO A 159 12.72 -19.57 -4.39
C PRO A 159 11.63 -19.32 -3.34
N ASN A 160 11.52 -20.19 -2.33
CA ASN A 160 10.60 -19.96 -1.23
C ASN A 160 11.05 -18.69 -0.47
N SER A 161 10.16 -17.68 -0.37
CA SER A 161 10.44 -16.42 0.33
C SER A 161 9.20 -15.93 1.07
N GLU A 162 9.40 -15.40 2.28
CA GLU A 162 8.35 -14.69 3.04
C GLU A 162 8.28 -13.20 2.70
N ARG A 163 9.11 -12.73 1.77
CA ARG A 163 9.28 -11.33 1.39
C ARG A 163 9.15 -11.15 -0.12
N GLY A 164 8.80 -9.94 -0.55
CA GLY A 164 8.83 -9.57 -1.97
C GLY A 164 10.22 -9.81 -2.59
N MET A 165 10.25 -10.23 -3.85
CA MET A 165 11.47 -10.51 -4.59
C MET A 165 11.40 -9.97 -6.02
N TRP A 166 12.57 -9.70 -6.59
CA TRP A 166 12.74 -9.41 -8.00
C TRP A 166 13.35 -10.64 -8.70
N ILE A 167 12.72 -11.09 -9.78
CA ILE A 167 13.27 -12.11 -10.66
C ILE A 167 13.49 -11.42 -12.01
N LEU A 168 14.75 -11.27 -12.39
CA LEU A 168 15.14 -10.68 -13.67
C LEU A 168 15.77 -11.78 -14.54
N PRO A 169 15.47 -11.80 -15.86
CA PRO A 169 16.19 -12.68 -16.77
C PRO A 169 17.68 -12.32 -16.74
N ILE A 170 18.53 -13.35 -16.60
CA ILE A 170 19.97 -13.18 -16.80
C ILE A 170 20.14 -13.03 -18.31
N THR A 171 20.45 -11.83 -18.79
CA THR A 171 20.89 -11.66 -20.18
C THR A 171 22.16 -12.48 -20.37
N GLY A 172 22.05 -13.52 -21.20
CA GLY A 172 23.18 -14.30 -21.70
C GLY A 172 24.04 -13.53 -22.69
#